data_AF-S8CLI8-F1
#
_entry.id   AF-S8CLI8-F1
#
_cell.length_a   1.000
_cell.length_b   1.000
_cell.length_c   1.000
_cell.angle_alpha   90.00
_cell.angle_beta   90.00
_cell.angle_gamma   90.00
#
_symmetry.space_group_name_H-M   'P 1'
#
loop_
_entity.id
_entity.type
_entity.pdbx_description
1 polymer ?
#
loop_
_entity_poly.entity_id
_entity_poly.type
_entity_poly.pdbx_seq_one_letter_code
_entity_poly.pdbx_strand_id
1 'polypeptide(L)'
;TRDLPNFSDCHCCGSRINHTNPRDRLQPLDSVWRIVLLCRKCRHNLDIGHVCPYCFEKIGISLDLCTCVICRRRIHKDCIRKYGRFTPWRFLGGEVGFSTCIDCWIPQLLRNS
;
A
#
# COMPACT_ATOMS: atom_id res chain seq x y z
N THR A 1 14.44 21.03 -8.14
CA THR A 1 14.54 19.78 -7.33
C THR A 1 13.45 19.63 -6.29
N ARG A 2 12.64 20.67 -5.99
CA ARG A 2 11.59 20.61 -4.96
C ARG A 2 10.34 19.77 -5.36
N ASP A 3 10.20 19.48 -6.65
CA ASP A 3 9.02 18.78 -7.22
C ASP A 3 9.35 17.38 -7.77
N LEU A 4 10.56 16.86 -7.50
CA LEU A 4 10.92 15.51 -7.92
C LEU A 4 10.41 14.48 -6.90
N PRO A 5 9.83 13.35 -7.37
CA PRO A 5 9.41 12.28 -6.48
C PRO A 5 10.59 11.73 -5.67
N ASN A 6 10.37 11.59 -4.36
CA ASN A 6 11.38 11.11 -3.43
C ASN A 6 11.48 9.58 -3.46
N PHE A 7 12.57 9.08 -4.02
CA PHE A 7 12.91 7.65 -4.07
C PHE A 7 13.98 7.23 -3.05
N SER A 8 14.47 8.16 -2.24
CA SER A 8 15.54 7.91 -1.25
C SER A 8 15.01 7.65 0.15
N ASP A 9 13.76 8.02 0.42
CA ASP A 9 13.19 7.95 1.76
C ASP A 9 12.02 6.97 1.81
N CYS A 10 11.92 6.24 2.92
CA CYS A 10 10.82 5.35 3.18
C CYS A 10 9.50 6.12 3.25
N HIS A 11 8.52 5.78 2.41
CA HIS A 11 7.23 6.45 2.36
C HIS A 11 6.38 6.30 3.63
N CYS A 12 6.69 5.29 4.47
CA CYS A 12 6.03 5.10 5.77
C CYS A 12 6.67 5.90 6.91
N CYS A 13 7.98 5.78 7.15
CA CYS A 13 8.63 6.40 8.32
C CYS A 13 9.52 7.61 8.00
N GLY A 14 9.66 7.99 6.74
CA GLY A 14 10.52 9.10 6.30
C GLY A 14 12.02 8.85 6.43
N SER A 15 12.45 7.67 6.91
CA SER A 15 13.86 7.36 7.05
C SER A 15 14.54 7.31 5.68
N ARG A 16 15.55 8.16 5.51
CA ARG A 16 16.45 8.11 4.37
C ARG A 16 17.34 6.88 4.46
N ILE A 17 17.42 6.13 3.37
CA ILE A 17 18.28 4.94 3.29
C ILE A 17 19.63 5.29 2.67
N ASN A 18 20.67 4.58 3.11
CA ASN A 18 21.99 4.68 2.50
C ASN A 18 22.02 3.82 1.22
N HIS A 19 22.05 4.46 0.05
CA HIS A 19 22.06 3.78 -1.25
C HIS A 19 23.33 2.97 -1.51
N THR A 20 24.40 3.20 -0.74
CA THR A 20 25.66 2.45 -0.86
C THR A 20 25.58 1.05 -0.23
N ASN A 21 24.63 0.80 0.69
CA ASN A 21 24.43 -0.51 1.27
C ASN A 21 23.22 -1.21 0.61
N PRO A 22 23.43 -2.29 -0.18
CA PRO A 22 22.33 -3.01 -0.82
C PRO A 22 21.31 -3.58 0.17
N ARG A 23 21.73 -3.85 1.42
CA ARG A 23 20.84 -4.37 2.46
C ARG A 23 19.85 -3.33 2.97
N ASP A 24 20.15 -2.04 2.81
CA ASP A 24 19.30 -0.95 3.29
C ASP A 24 18.38 -0.40 2.20
N ARG A 25 18.36 -1.02 1.01
CA ARG A 25 17.49 -0.58 -0.10
C ARG A 25 16.02 -0.62 0.29
N LEU A 26 15.27 0.39 -0.16
CA LEU A 26 13.82 0.41 -0.05
C LEU A 26 13.23 -0.69 -0.93
N GLN A 27 12.22 -1.36 -0.40
CA GLN A 27 11.49 -2.42 -1.06
C GLN A 27 10.19 -1.85 -1.62
N PRO A 28 9.93 -1.97 -2.93
CA PRO A 28 8.66 -1.58 -3.51
C PRO A 28 7.55 -2.50 -3.00
N LEU A 29 6.40 -1.94 -2.65
CA LEU A 29 5.20 -2.74 -2.39
C LEU A 29 4.71 -3.37 -3.70
N ASP A 30 4.23 -4.61 -3.64
CA ASP A 30 3.78 -5.35 -4.82
C ASP A 30 2.42 -4.80 -5.27
N SER A 31 2.46 -3.74 -6.09
CA SER A 31 1.30 -3.01 -6.58
C SER A 31 1.59 -2.46 -7.97
N VAL A 32 0.68 -2.71 -8.91
CA VAL A 32 0.76 -2.15 -10.27
C VAL A 32 0.13 -0.75 -10.37
N TRP A 33 -0.51 -0.28 -9.28
CA TRP A 33 -1.27 0.96 -9.27
C TRP A 33 -0.54 2.14 -8.64
N ARG A 34 0.41 1.86 -7.75
CA ARG A 34 1.15 2.90 -7.02
C ARG A 34 2.56 2.47 -6.70
N ILE A 35 3.48 3.43 -6.75
CA ILE A 35 4.86 3.24 -6.32
C ILE A 35 4.92 3.57 -4.83
N VAL A 36 5.19 2.56 -3.99
CA VAL A 36 5.37 2.73 -2.55
C VAL A 36 6.69 2.08 -2.15
N LEU A 37 7.63 2.87 -1.64
CA LEU A 37 8.97 2.43 -1.26
C LEU A 37 9.11 2.38 0.26
N LEU A 38 9.50 1.22 0.79
CA LEU A 38 9.50 0.96 2.23
C LEU A 38 10.82 0.40 2.71
N CYS A 39 11.27 0.83 3.88
CA CYS A 39 12.35 0.12 4.55
C CYS A 39 11.86 -1.26 5.02
N ARG A 40 12.78 -2.19 5.28
CA ARG A 40 12.45 -3.57 5.69
C ARG A 40 11.52 -3.62 6.91
N LYS A 41 11.75 -2.76 7.89
CA LYS A 41 10.92 -2.66 9.11
C LYS A 41 9.47 -2.27 8.79
N CYS A 42 9.29 -1.25 7.94
CA CYS A 42 7.96 -0.80 7.55
C CYS A 42 7.24 -1.82 6.68
N ARG A 43 7.95 -2.50 5.76
CA ARG A 43 7.40 -3.60 4.96
C ARG A 43 6.91 -4.74 5.87
N HIS A 44 7.75 -5.17 6.81
CA HIS A 44 7.36 -6.19 7.78
C HIS A 44 6.12 -5.80 8.60
N ASN A 45 6.05 -4.55 9.09
CA ASN A 45 4.88 -4.06 9.84
C ASN A 45 3.58 -4.05 9.02
N LEU A 46 3.65 -3.83 7.71
CA LEU A 46 2.50 -3.95 6.83
C LEU A 46 2.09 -5.41 6.65
N ASP A 47 3.06 -6.31 6.46
CA ASP A 47 2.80 -7.73 6.18
C ASP A 47 2.17 -8.45 7.39
N ILE A 48 2.60 -8.12 8.62
CA ILE A 48 1.95 -8.59 9.86
C ILE A 48 0.68 -7.79 10.21
N GLY A 49 0.30 -6.80 9.40
CA GLY A 49 -0.91 -6.01 9.55
C GLY A 49 -0.92 -5.06 10.75
N HIS A 50 0.23 -4.64 11.27
CA HIS A 50 0.32 -3.64 12.35
C HIS A 50 0.10 -2.20 11.87
N VAL A 51 0.24 -1.96 10.57
CA VAL A 51 0.16 -0.64 9.96
C VAL A 51 -0.76 -0.70 8.73
N CYS A 52 -1.54 0.35 8.51
CA CYS A 52 -2.39 0.47 7.33
C CYS A 52 -1.52 0.81 6.11
N PRO A 53 -1.58 0.05 5.00
CA PRO A 53 -0.75 0.29 3.81
C PRO A 53 -1.09 1.59 3.06
N TYR A 54 -2.20 2.25 3.40
CA TYR A 54 -2.69 3.42 2.67
C TYR A 54 -2.39 4.74 3.36
N CYS A 55 -2.38 4.77 4.70
CA CYS A 55 -2.06 5.95 5.48
C CYS A 55 -0.80 5.80 6.34
N PHE A 56 -0.23 4.59 6.42
CA PHE A 56 0.93 4.26 7.23
C PHE A 56 0.78 4.47 8.75
N GLU A 57 -0.44 4.73 9.21
CA GLU A 57 -0.78 4.78 10.62
C GLU A 57 -0.93 3.38 11.22
N LYS A 58 -0.62 3.26 12.51
CA LYS A 58 -0.76 2.01 13.27
C LYS A 58 -2.23 1.59 13.31
N ILE A 59 -2.43 0.29 13.13
CA ILE A 59 -3.73 -0.35 13.27
C ILE A 59 -3.91 -0.65 14.75
N GLY A 60 -4.59 0.27 15.44
CA GLY A 60 -4.99 0.09 16.84
C GLY A 60 -6.18 -0.84 16.98
N ILE A 61 -6.90 -0.72 18.11
CA ILE A 61 -8.17 -1.42 18.40
C ILE A 61 -9.33 -0.76 17.63
N SER A 62 -9.10 -0.35 16.37
CA SER A 62 -10.17 0.20 15.54
C SER A 62 -11.04 -0.95 15.05
N LEU A 63 -12.35 -0.86 15.28
CA LEU A 63 -13.34 -1.81 14.75
C LEU A 63 -13.58 -1.60 13.24
N ASP A 64 -13.09 -0.49 12.67
CA ASP A 64 -13.33 -0.11 11.27
C ASP A 64 -12.17 -0.46 10.35
N LEU A 65 -11.83 -1.75 10.38
CA LEU A 65 -10.83 -2.35 9.52
C LEU A 65 -11.48 -3.29 8.50
N CYS A 66 -10.82 -3.44 7.37
CA CYS A 66 -11.06 -4.47 6.38
C CYS A 66 -9.77 -5.25 6.14
N THR A 67 -9.91 -6.54 5.85
CA THR A 67 -8.76 -7.41 5.57
C THR A 67 -8.81 -7.83 4.12
N CYS A 68 -7.72 -7.62 3.38
CA CYS A 68 -7.60 -8.11 2.01
C CYS A 68 -7.55 -9.64 2.01
N VAL A 69 -8.37 -10.30 1.18
CA VAL A 69 -8.40 -11.77 1.07
C VAL A 69 -7.10 -12.35 0.47
N ILE A 70 -6.38 -11.54 -0.32
CA ILE A 70 -5.15 -11.96 -1.01
C ILE A 70 -3.93 -11.77 -0.08
N CYS A 71 -3.56 -10.54 0.24
CA CYS A 71 -2.35 -10.27 1.04
C CYS A 71 -2.57 -10.29 2.55
N ARG A 72 -3.80 -10.49 3.05
CA ARG A 72 -4.16 -10.50 4.49
C ARG A 72 -3.85 -9.21 5.27
N ARG A 73 -3.39 -8.16 4.59
CA ARG A 73 -3.13 -6.84 5.19
C ARG A 73 -4.45 -6.23 5.67
N ARG A 74 -4.39 -5.59 6.84
CA ARG A 74 -5.49 -4.85 7.45
C ARG A 74 -5.47 -3.39 6.98
N ILE A 75 -6.64 -2.81 6.70
CA ILE A 75 -6.78 -1.50 6.07
C ILE A 75 -7.95 -0.76 6.72
N HIS A 76 -7.77 0.50 7.10
CA HIS A 76 -8.87 1.33 7.59
C HIS A 76 -9.96 1.49 6.52
N LYS A 77 -11.24 1.29 6.89
CA LYS A 77 -12.38 1.50 5.99
C LYS A 77 -12.38 2.89 5.36
N ASP A 78 -12.02 3.92 6.13
CA ASP A 78 -11.91 5.28 5.62
C ASP A 78 -10.81 5.45 4.58
N CYS A 79 -9.70 4.74 4.73
CA CYS A 79 -8.64 4.71 3.72
C CYS A 79 -9.15 4.06 2.43
N ILE A 80 -9.93 2.99 2.53
CA ILE A 80 -10.58 2.37 1.36
C ILE A 80 -11.52 3.36 0.69
N ARG A 81 -12.40 4.04 1.44
CA ARG A 81 -13.33 5.03 0.88
C ARG A 81 -12.60 6.18 0.19
N LYS A 82 -11.50 6.65 0.78
CA LYS A 82 -10.66 7.70 0.18
C LYS A 82 -10.04 7.23 -1.13
N TYR A 83 -9.47 6.02 -1.17
CA TYR A 83 -8.89 5.43 -2.38
C TYR A 83 -9.94 5.02 -3.42
N GLY A 84 -11.15 4.67 -3.00
CA GLY A 84 -12.28 4.32 -3.86
C GLY A 84 -12.72 5.46 -4.78
N ARG A 85 -12.39 6.70 -4.44
CA ARG A 85 -12.61 7.89 -5.29
C ARG A 85 -11.59 8.01 -6.43
N PHE A 86 -10.55 7.19 -6.45
CA PHE A 86 -9.48 7.25 -7.45
C PHE A 86 -9.52 6.03 -8.37
N THR A 87 -8.96 6.17 -9.57
CA THR A 87 -8.80 5.05 -10.51
C THR A 87 -7.87 4.00 -9.90
N PRO A 88 -8.16 2.70 -10.04
CA PRO A 88 -9.16 2.09 -10.90
C PRO A 88 -10.54 1.89 -10.26
N TRP A 89 -10.72 2.16 -8.96
CA TRP A 89 -11.99 1.90 -8.26
C TRP A 89 -13.19 2.67 -8.83
N ARG A 90 -12.98 3.88 -9.38
CA ARG A 90 -14.04 4.61 -10.10
C ARG A 90 -14.62 3.81 -11.28
N PHE A 91 -13.83 2.95 -11.91
CA PHE A 91 -14.26 2.14 -13.06
C PHE A 91 -14.87 0.79 -12.66
N LEU A 92 -14.76 0.39 -11.39
CA LEU A 92 -15.16 -0.94 -10.94
C LEU A 92 -16.62 -1.07 -10.50
N GLY A 93 -17.40 0.03 -10.53
CA GLY A 93 -18.81 0.02 -10.12
C GLY A 93 -18.96 -0.13 -8.61
N GLY A 94 -19.86 0.65 -8.01
CA GLY A 94 -19.97 0.85 -6.56
C GLY A 94 -20.43 -0.34 -5.71
N GLU A 95 -20.44 -1.57 -6.21
CA GLU A 95 -21.05 -2.73 -5.53
C GLU A 95 -20.10 -3.90 -5.24
N VAL A 96 -18.82 -3.82 -5.61
CA VAL A 96 -17.88 -4.87 -5.21
C VAL A 96 -17.43 -4.61 -3.78
N GLY A 97 -18.13 -5.23 -2.82
CA GLY A 97 -17.73 -5.26 -1.42
C GLY A 97 -16.24 -5.53 -1.29
N PHE A 98 -15.55 -4.77 -0.43
CA PHE A 98 -14.10 -4.80 -0.34
C PHE A 98 -13.61 -6.19 0.08
N SER A 99 -13.25 -7.01 -0.90
CA SER A 99 -12.58 -8.29 -0.70
C SER A 99 -11.07 -8.13 -0.90
N THR A 100 -10.67 -7.29 -1.84
CA THR A 100 -9.28 -7.19 -2.31
C THR A 100 -8.79 -5.75 -2.24
N CYS A 101 -7.59 -5.54 -1.68
CA CYS A 101 -6.96 -4.22 -1.69
C CYS A 101 -6.49 -3.82 -3.08
N ILE A 102 -6.25 -2.52 -3.29
CA ILE A 102 -5.79 -2.00 -4.59
C ILE A 102 -4.48 -2.63 -5.01
N ASP A 103 -3.58 -2.87 -4.06
CA ASP A 103 -2.25 -3.41 -4.35
C ASP A 103 -2.33 -4.84 -4.90
N CYS A 104 -3.32 -5.61 -4.47
CA CYS A 104 -3.56 -6.97 -4.95
C CYS A 104 -4.52 -7.04 -6.14
N TRP A 105 -5.21 -5.95 -6.46
CA TRP A 105 -6.16 -5.97 -7.57
C TRP A 105 -5.41 -5.84 -8.89
N ILE A 106 -5.54 -6.84 -9.75
CA ILE A 106 -4.96 -6.84 -11.09
C ILE A 106 -6.10 -7.03 -12.11
N PRO A 107 -6.29 -6.10 -13.07
CA PRO A 107 -7.27 -6.23 -14.15
C PRO A 107 -7.02 -7.53 -14.90
N GLN A 108 -8.09 -8.20 -15.33
CA GLN A 108 -7.97 -9.45 -16.11
C GLN A 108 -7.11 -9.24 -17.38
N LEU A 109 -7.18 -8.06 -17.99
CA LEU A 109 -6.38 -7.69 -19.17
C LEU A 109 -4.86 -7.69 -18.92
N LEU A 110 -4.41 -7.48 -17.67
CA LEU A 110 -2.98 -7.48 -17.29
C LEU A 110 -2.51 -8.82 -16.72
N ARG A 111 -3.38 -9.83 -16.66
CA ARG A 111 -3.08 -11.11 -16.02
C ARG A 111 -2.29 -12.07 -16.93
N ASN A 112 -2.24 -11.78 -18.23
CA ASN A 112 -1.62 -12.62 -19.27
C ASN A 112 -0.48 -11.89 -20.03
N SER A 113 0.11 -10.85 -19.44
CA SER A 113 1.23 -10.09 -20.03
C SER A 113 2.59 -10.65 -19.62
#